data_AF-A0A6C0IAX0-F1
#
_entry.id   AF-A0A6C0IAX0-F1
#
_cell.length_a   1.000
_cell.length_b   1.000
_cell.length_c   1.000
_cell.angle_alpha   90.00
_cell.angle_beta   90.00
_cell.angle_gamma   90.00
#
_symmetry.space_group_name_H-M   'P 1'
#
loop_
_entity.id
_entity.type
_entity.pdbx_description
1 polymer ?
#
loop_
_entity_poly.entity_id
_entity_poly.type
_entity_poly.pdbx_seq_one_letter_code
_entity_poly.pdbx_strand_id
1 'polypeptide(L)'
;MSYAPIYNKLRELEERLAVVEVSPPKSEVSSWNTITDASVSEVSGYDNLGVLSEIATLRTDLDNLSKECALNSSAVSLLSTGNSTKDAVDVSALAALATKEELDALAAKGEAFALATKDELAALATKDELATLATKDELATLATKDELATLATKGDVADLNTKFDNVINVLAQLNEKINDAHAKIAAIAAIAVSE
;
A
#
# COMPACT_ATOMS: atom_id res chain seq x y z
N MET A 1 65.46 -51.88 -13.59
CA MET A 1 64.18 -51.28 -14.03
C MET A 1 64.50 -50.26 -15.12
N SER A 2 63.87 -50.35 -16.29
CA SER A 2 64.17 -49.49 -17.44
C SER A 2 63.45 -48.14 -17.32
N TYR A 3 64.18 -47.03 -17.43
CA TYR A 3 63.65 -45.67 -17.40
C TYR A 3 63.01 -45.22 -18.73
N ALA A 4 62.97 -46.10 -19.75
CA ALA A 4 62.41 -45.81 -21.07
C ALA A 4 60.97 -45.22 -21.06
N PRO A 5 60.04 -45.64 -20.18
CA PRO A 5 58.69 -45.06 -20.15
C PRO A 5 58.65 -43.59 -19.72
N ILE A 6 59.61 -43.16 -18.89
CA ILE A 6 59.67 -41.80 -18.36
C ILE A 6 60.23 -40.84 -19.42
N TYR A 7 61.27 -41.26 -20.13
CA TYR A 7 61.86 -40.46 -21.22
C TYR A 7 60.89 -40.23 -22.39
N ASN A 8 60.09 -41.25 -22.75
CA ASN A 8 59.10 -41.09 -23.82
C ASN A 8 58.00 -40.07 -23.45
N LYS A 9 57.54 -40.08 -22.20
CA LYS A 9 56.56 -39.09 -21.71
C LYS A 9 57.12 -37.69 -21.64
N LEU A 10 58.41 -37.54 -21.30
CA LEU A 10 59.06 -36.23 -21.28
C LEU A 10 59.14 -35.65 -22.70
N ARG A 11 59.55 -36.46 -23.68
CA ARG A 11 59.62 -36.05 -25.09
C ARG A 11 58.26 -35.69 -25.68
N GLU A 12 57.22 -36.44 -25.32
CA GLU A 12 55.85 -36.15 -25.76
C GLU A 12 55.32 -34.83 -25.15
N LEU A 13 55.68 -34.52 -23.90
CA LEU A 13 55.32 -33.25 -23.27
C LEU A 13 56.09 -32.07 -23.87
N GLU A 14 57.36 -32.24 -24.21
CA GLU A 14 58.17 -31.23 -24.91
C GLU A 14 57.61 -30.93 -26.31
N GLU A 15 57.20 -31.95 -27.07
CA GLU A 15 56.54 -31.78 -28.38
C GLU A 15 55.18 -31.07 -28.25
N ARG A 16 54.38 -31.40 -27.24
CA ARG A 16 53.09 -30.73 -26.99
C ARG A 16 53.26 -29.27 -26.56
N LEU A 17 54.31 -28.95 -25.81
CA LEU A 17 54.61 -27.58 -25.42
C LEU A 17 55.06 -26.74 -26.63
N ALA A 18 55.86 -27.33 -27.53
CA ALA A 18 56.28 -26.68 -28.77
C ALA A 18 55.10 -26.32 -29.67
N VAL A 19 54.04 -27.15 -29.73
CA VAL A 19 52.82 -26.86 -30.51
C VAL A 19 51.96 -25.75 -29.87
N VAL A 20 51.94 -25.66 -28.54
CA VAL A 20 51.15 -24.63 -27.81
C VAL A 20 51.83 -23.27 -27.81
N GLU A 21 53.17 -23.20 -27.87
CA GLU A 21 53.93 -21.95 -27.96
C GLU A 21 53.94 -21.32 -29.37
N VAL A 22 53.57 -22.05 -30.43
CA VAL A 22 53.26 -21.44 -31.72
C VAL A 22 51.87 -20.81 -31.65
N SER A 23 51.82 -19.63 -31.04
CA SER A 23 50.70 -18.69 -31.11
C SER A 23 50.15 -18.64 -32.54
N PRO A 24 48.83 -18.70 -32.79
CA PRO A 24 48.33 -18.41 -34.12
C PRO A 24 48.83 -17.02 -34.53
N PRO A 25 49.31 -16.82 -35.77
CA PRO A 25 49.90 -15.57 -36.19
C PRO A 25 48.89 -14.43 -35.98
N LYS A 26 49.35 -13.33 -35.39
CA LYS A 26 48.58 -12.09 -35.12
C LYS A 26 47.84 -11.51 -36.34
N SER A 27 48.02 -12.07 -37.53
CA SER A 27 47.35 -11.64 -38.77
C SER A 27 45.87 -12.05 -38.86
N GLU A 28 45.40 -13.08 -38.16
CA GLU A 28 43.99 -13.52 -38.29
C GLU A 28 43.01 -12.80 -37.35
N VAL A 29 43.49 -12.18 -36.27
CA VAL A 29 42.61 -11.41 -35.36
C VAL A 29 42.29 -10.02 -35.92
N SER A 30 43.11 -9.53 -36.86
CA SER A 30 42.94 -8.21 -37.47
C SER A 30 41.74 -8.13 -38.42
N SER A 31 41.27 -9.26 -38.96
CA SER A 31 40.11 -9.31 -39.87
C SER A 31 38.77 -9.17 -39.17
N TRP A 32 38.70 -9.48 -37.87
CA TRP A 32 37.50 -9.29 -37.05
C TRP A 32 37.31 -7.83 -36.63
N ASN A 33 38.40 -7.07 -36.50
CA ASN A 33 38.37 -5.65 -36.14
C ASN A 33 37.92 -4.73 -37.31
N THR A 34 37.75 -5.28 -38.51
CA THR A 34 37.32 -4.55 -39.71
C THR A 34 35.88 -4.83 -40.12
N ILE A 35 35.05 -5.39 -39.24
CA ILE A 35 33.60 -5.42 -39.46
C ILE A 35 33.06 -4.02 -39.12
N THR A 36 33.11 -3.14 -40.11
CA THR A 36 32.44 -1.83 -40.09
C THR A 36 30.94 -1.99 -40.35
N ASP A 37 30.10 -1.07 -39.90
CA ASP A 37 28.62 -1.13 -40.05
C ASP A 37 28.13 -1.39 -41.50
N ALA A 38 28.97 -1.12 -42.51
CA ALA A 38 28.69 -1.42 -43.92
C ALA A 38 28.67 -2.93 -44.26
N SER A 39 29.35 -3.79 -43.49
CA SER A 39 29.38 -5.25 -43.76
C SER A 39 28.06 -5.95 -43.40
N VAL A 40 27.22 -5.31 -42.59
CA VAL A 40 25.95 -5.87 -42.11
C VAL A 40 24.78 -5.51 -43.05
N SER A 41 24.93 -4.50 -43.90
CA SER A 41 23.85 -4.04 -44.79
C SER A 41 23.58 -4.94 -46.00
N GLU A 42 24.44 -5.93 -46.29
CA GLU A 42 24.25 -6.84 -47.44
C GLU A 42 23.50 -8.14 -47.12
N VAL A 43 23.05 -8.35 -45.88
CA VAL A 43 22.12 -9.44 -45.57
C VAL A 43 20.67 -8.96 -45.77
N SER A 44 20.36 -8.54 -47.00
CA SER A 44 19.02 -8.11 -47.40
C SER A 44 18.13 -9.32 -47.72
N GLY A 45 17.54 -9.97 -46.72
CA GLY A 45 16.61 -11.06 -47.03
C GLY A 45 15.86 -11.73 -45.89
N TYR A 46 16.22 -11.54 -44.63
CA TYR A 46 15.50 -12.14 -43.51
C TYR A 46 15.26 -11.10 -42.41
N ASP A 47 14.04 -11.05 -41.88
CA ASP A 47 13.64 -10.19 -40.76
C ASP A 47 14.45 -10.55 -39.50
N ASN A 48 15.67 -10.04 -39.45
CA ASN A 48 16.67 -10.33 -38.44
C ASN A 48 16.81 -9.19 -37.42
N LEU A 49 15.80 -8.32 -37.33
CA LEU A 49 15.76 -7.16 -36.42
C LEU A 49 16.01 -7.58 -34.96
N GLY A 50 15.48 -8.74 -34.53
CA GLY A 50 15.73 -9.29 -33.20
C GLY A 50 17.21 -9.64 -32.99
N VAL A 51 17.80 -10.39 -33.92
CA VAL A 51 19.22 -10.79 -33.85
C VAL A 51 20.15 -9.58 -33.94
N LEU A 52 19.83 -8.57 -34.76
CA LEU A 52 20.59 -7.32 -34.83
C LEU A 52 20.53 -6.54 -33.51
N SER A 53 19.36 -6.51 -32.86
CA SER A 53 19.23 -5.89 -31.53
C SER A 53 20.04 -6.65 -30.47
N GLU A 54 20.05 -7.98 -30.55
CA GLU A 54 20.75 -8.86 -29.62
C GLU A 54 22.27 -8.78 -29.79
N ILE A 55 22.74 -8.65 -31.03
CA ILE A 55 24.14 -8.35 -31.35
C ILE A 55 24.54 -6.97 -30.82
N ALA A 56 23.67 -5.95 -30.94
CA ALA A 56 23.95 -4.62 -30.42
C ALA A 56 24.05 -4.59 -28.89
N THR A 57 23.18 -5.33 -28.20
CA THR A 57 23.25 -5.49 -26.73
C THR A 57 24.51 -6.25 -26.32
N LEU A 58 24.83 -7.36 -26.98
CA LEU A 58 26.05 -8.13 -26.68
C LEU A 58 27.33 -7.33 -26.94
N ARG A 59 27.34 -6.45 -27.96
CA ARG A 59 28.46 -5.54 -28.21
C ARG A 59 28.64 -4.54 -27.07
N THR A 60 27.53 -3.99 -26.58
CA THR A 60 27.52 -3.07 -25.43
C THR A 60 28.00 -3.77 -24.15
N ASP A 61 27.54 -4.99 -23.90
CA ASP A 61 27.96 -5.80 -22.75
C ASP A 61 29.45 -6.15 -22.84
N LEU A 62 29.94 -6.49 -24.03
CA LEU A 62 31.37 -6.76 -24.26
C LEU A 62 32.23 -5.52 -24.01
N ASP A 63 31.80 -4.34 -24.46
CA ASP A 63 32.50 -3.08 -24.19
C ASP A 63 32.53 -2.75 -22.70
N ASN A 64 31.43 -3.00 -21.98
CA ASN A 64 31.35 -2.80 -20.53
C ASN A 64 32.25 -3.78 -19.77
N LEU A 65 32.23 -5.06 -20.16
CA LEU A 65 33.08 -6.09 -19.56
C LEU A 65 34.57 -5.83 -19.82
N SER A 66 34.90 -5.29 -21.00
CA SER A 66 36.26 -4.86 -21.35
C SER A 66 36.75 -3.73 -20.44
N LYS A 67 35.88 -2.73 -20.17
CA LYS A 67 36.18 -1.64 -19.23
C LYS A 67 36.35 -2.15 -17.79
N GLU A 68 35.47 -3.03 -17.32
CA GLU A 68 35.61 -3.65 -15.98
C GLU A 68 36.90 -4.45 -15.86
N CYS A 69 37.26 -5.24 -16.88
CA CYS A 69 38.50 -6.00 -16.89
C CYS A 69 39.74 -5.09 -16.87
N ALA A 70 39.72 -3.96 -17.59
CA ALA A 70 40.79 -2.96 -17.57
C ALA A 70 40.93 -2.29 -16.19
N LEU A 71 39.81 -1.96 -15.54
CA LEU A 71 39.80 -1.41 -14.18
C LEU A 71 40.32 -2.44 -13.17
N ASN A 72 39.87 -3.68 -13.26
CA ASN A 72 40.28 -4.74 -12.35
C ASN A 72 41.75 -5.14 -12.57
N SER A 73 42.24 -5.14 -13.81
CA SER A 73 43.66 -5.32 -14.14
C SER A 73 44.51 -4.20 -13.53
N SER A 74 44.04 -2.95 -13.61
CA SER A 74 44.72 -1.80 -13.00
C SER A 74 44.72 -1.91 -11.47
N ALA A 75 43.61 -2.29 -10.85
CA ALA A 75 43.50 -2.52 -9.41
C ALA A 75 44.41 -3.68 -8.94
N VAL A 76 44.46 -4.79 -9.68
CA VAL A 76 45.33 -5.95 -9.39
C VAL A 76 46.81 -5.60 -9.58
N SER A 77 47.16 -4.76 -10.56
CA SER A 77 48.52 -4.24 -10.72
C SER A 77 48.92 -3.36 -9.53
N LEU A 78 48.01 -2.48 -9.08
CA LEU A 78 48.22 -1.62 -7.91
C LEU A 78 48.36 -2.42 -6.60
N LEU A 79 47.63 -3.54 -6.46
CA LEU A 79 47.67 -4.39 -5.28
C LEU A 79 48.83 -5.41 -5.29
N SER A 80 49.26 -5.88 -6.46
CA SER A 80 50.36 -6.86 -6.60
C SER A 80 51.75 -6.24 -6.51
N THR A 81 51.88 -4.95 -6.85
CA THR A 81 53.10 -4.18 -6.61
C THR A 81 53.08 -3.64 -5.18
N GLY A 82 53.26 -4.52 -4.20
CA GLY A 82 53.36 -4.14 -2.81
C GLY A 82 54.59 -3.28 -2.54
N ASN A 83 54.51 -1.95 -2.75
CA ASN A 83 55.37 -1.01 -2.05
C ASN A 83 54.78 0.41 -1.98
N SER A 84 54.70 0.88 -0.75
CA SER A 84 54.47 2.26 -0.29
C SER A 84 55.31 3.28 -1.06
N THR A 85 54.72 4.39 -1.52
CA THR A 85 55.28 5.76 -1.41
C THR A 85 54.33 6.80 -2.01
N LYS A 86 53.64 7.50 -1.11
CA LYS A 86 53.15 8.89 -1.05
C LYS A 86 53.01 9.82 -2.27
N ASP A 87 53.55 9.58 -3.46
CA ASP A 87 53.40 10.47 -4.61
C ASP A 87 52.79 9.71 -5.81
N ALA A 88 51.68 10.23 -6.33
CA ALA A 88 50.90 9.73 -7.48
C ALA A 88 49.88 8.62 -7.21
N VAL A 89 49.19 8.65 -6.07
CA VAL A 89 47.74 8.38 -6.14
C VAL A 89 47.15 9.59 -6.82
N ASP A 90 46.61 9.43 -8.02
CA ASP A 90 45.73 10.44 -8.58
C ASP A 90 44.52 10.58 -7.64
N VAL A 91 44.62 11.50 -6.69
CA VAL A 91 43.58 11.82 -5.71
C VAL A 91 42.27 12.18 -6.44
N SER A 92 42.33 12.61 -7.70
CA SER A 92 41.15 12.89 -8.51
C SER A 92 40.34 11.63 -8.86
N ALA A 93 40.98 10.46 -8.95
CA ALA A 93 40.29 9.18 -9.12
C ALA A 93 39.57 8.72 -7.85
N LEU A 94 40.07 9.10 -6.66
CA LEU A 94 39.35 8.90 -5.40
C LEU A 94 38.20 9.89 -5.22
N ALA A 95 38.32 11.11 -5.76
CA ALA A 95 37.25 12.12 -5.71
C ALA A 95 36.02 11.74 -6.55
N ALA A 96 36.17 10.80 -7.50
CA ALA A 96 35.07 10.23 -8.27
C ALA A 96 34.26 9.16 -7.50
N LEU A 97 34.75 8.70 -6.34
CA LEU A 97 34.01 7.78 -5.46
C LEU A 97 33.10 8.60 -4.53
N ALA A 98 31.92 8.95 -5.04
CA ALA A 98 30.85 9.67 -4.35
C ALA A 98 31.28 11.00 -3.71
N THR A 99 30.95 12.09 -4.40
CA THR A 99 31.13 13.43 -3.85
C THR A 99 30.28 13.63 -2.59
N LYS A 100 30.75 14.47 -1.67
CA LYS A 100 29.98 14.82 -0.47
C LYS A 100 28.60 15.36 -0.83
N GLU A 101 28.51 16.10 -1.93
CA GLU A 101 27.26 16.59 -2.51
C GLU A 101 26.28 15.46 -2.90
N GLU A 102 26.75 14.33 -3.42
CA GLU A 102 25.89 13.19 -3.77
C GLU A 102 25.34 12.47 -2.53
N LEU A 103 26.13 12.39 -1.46
CA LEU A 103 25.68 11.86 -0.16
C LEU A 103 24.68 12.80 0.53
N ASP A 104 24.94 14.12 0.50
CA ASP A 104 24.04 15.13 1.04
C ASP A 104 22.71 15.17 0.25
N ALA A 105 22.77 14.99 -1.07
CA ALA A 105 21.58 14.86 -1.90
C ALA A 105 20.77 13.59 -1.59
N LEU A 106 21.43 12.46 -1.33
CA LEU A 106 20.74 11.23 -0.91
C LEU A 106 20.10 11.37 0.47
N ALA A 107 20.77 12.03 1.42
CA ALA A 107 20.24 12.32 2.75
C ALA A 107 19.05 13.29 2.71
N ALA A 108 19.05 14.26 1.81
CA ALA A 108 17.93 15.18 1.59
C ALA A 108 16.74 14.51 0.88
N LYS A 109 17.01 13.50 0.03
CA LYS A 109 15.98 12.77 -0.74
C LYS A 109 15.38 11.60 0.04
N GLY A 110 16.05 11.13 1.10
CA GLY A 110 15.51 10.23 2.12
C GLY A 110 14.50 10.94 3.03
N GLU A 111 13.38 11.34 2.44
CA GLU A 111 12.06 11.47 3.06
C GLU A 111 12.06 11.79 4.57
N ALA A 112 12.08 13.08 4.90
CA ALA A 112 11.48 13.52 6.14
C ALA A 112 9.97 13.23 6.08
N PHE A 113 9.56 12.04 6.49
CA PHE A 113 8.19 11.83 6.95
C PHE A 113 7.96 12.86 8.06
N ALA A 114 7.10 13.84 7.81
CA ALA A 114 6.69 14.78 8.83
C ALA A 114 6.02 13.97 9.96
N LEU A 115 6.77 13.74 11.04
CA LEU A 115 6.23 13.16 12.26
C LEU A 115 5.29 14.20 12.86
N ALA A 116 4.11 13.75 13.29
CA ALA A 116 3.19 14.60 14.02
C ALA A 116 3.91 15.24 15.22
N THR A 117 3.81 16.56 15.32
CA THR A 117 4.35 17.35 16.41
C THR A 117 3.62 16.99 17.71
N LYS A 118 4.26 17.30 18.85
CA LYS A 118 3.62 17.13 20.16
C LYS A 118 2.31 17.90 20.28
N ASP A 119 2.24 19.09 19.67
CA ASP A 119 1.06 19.93 19.70
C ASP A 119 -0.08 19.34 18.87
N GLU A 120 0.22 18.74 17.71
CA GLU A 120 -0.77 18.01 16.89
C GLU A 120 -1.32 16.78 17.62
N LEU A 121 -0.48 16.05 18.36
CA LEU A 121 -0.93 14.91 19.17
C LEU A 121 -1.72 15.35 20.41
N ALA A 122 -1.41 16.51 21.00
CA ALA A 122 -2.13 17.05 22.15
C ALA A 122 -3.52 17.59 21.79
N ALA A 123 -3.75 17.94 20.51
CA ALA A 123 -5.06 18.33 20.01
C ALA A 123 -6.03 17.13 19.78
N LEU A 124 -5.53 15.89 19.86
CA LEU A 124 -6.37 14.70 19.80
C LEU A 124 -7.11 14.50 21.12
N ALA A 125 -8.35 14.01 21.04
CA ALA A 125 -9.12 13.64 22.22
C ALA A 125 -8.35 12.60 23.06
N THR A 126 -8.15 12.94 24.32
CA THR A 126 -7.47 12.10 25.31
C THR A 126 -8.37 10.97 25.77
N LYS A 127 -7.76 9.91 26.34
CA LYS A 127 -8.52 8.81 26.93
C LYS A 127 -9.46 9.28 28.05
N ASP A 128 -9.06 10.28 28.82
CA ASP A 128 -9.85 10.81 29.92
C ASP A 128 -11.07 11.60 29.40
N GLU A 129 -10.91 12.36 28.31
CA GLU A 129 -12.05 13.04 27.65
C GLU A 129 -13.07 12.03 27.13
N LEU A 130 -12.61 10.94 26.50
CA LEU A 130 -13.50 9.87 26.01
C LEU A 130 -14.16 9.06 27.14
N ALA A 131 -13.52 8.95 28.31
CA ALA A 131 -14.06 8.23 29.45
C ALA A 131 -15.29 8.92 30.09
N THR A 132 -15.50 10.21 29.81
CA THR A 132 -16.69 10.95 30.26
C THR A 132 -17.91 10.78 29.35
N LEU A 133 -17.75 10.15 28.19
CA LEU A 133 -18.86 9.87 27.29
C LEU A 133 -19.73 8.74 27.83
N ALA A 134 -21.04 8.87 27.66
CA ALA A 134 -22.00 7.82 28.02
C ALA A 134 -21.64 6.51 27.32
N THR A 135 -21.51 5.47 28.12
CA THR A 135 -21.24 4.10 27.67
C THR A 135 -22.47 3.48 27.02
N LYS A 136 -22.26 2.43 26.22
CA LYS A 136 -23.36 1.67 25.63
C LYS A 136 -24.28 1.07 26.68
N ASP A 137 -23.72 0.63 27.81
CA ASP A 137 -24.49 0.05 28.92
C ASP A 137 -25.35 1.11 29.61
N GLU A 138 -24.84 2.32 29.83
CA GLU A 138 -25.63 3.44 30.36
C GLU A 138 -26.79 3.79 29.42
N LEU A 139 -26.56 3.83 28.10
CA LEU A 139 -27.61 4.08 27.11
C LEU A 139 -28.63 2.95 27.03
N ALA A 140 -28.24 1.70 27.30
CA ALA A 140 -29.14 0.55 27.27
C ALA A 140 -30.16 0.56 28.43
N THR A 141 -29.90 1.31 29.50
CA THR A 141 -30.85 1.48 30.62
C THR A 141 -31.93 2.53 30.36
N LEU A 142 -31.81 3.31 29.27
CA LEU A 142 -32.83 4.28 28.91
C LEU A 142 -34.08 3.59 28.36
N ALA A 143 -35.25 4.16 28.65
CA ALA A 143 -36.52 3.67 28.13
C ALA A 143 -36.48 3.60 26.60
N THR A 144 -36.79 2.42 26.08
CA THR A 144 -36.86 2.13 24.65
C THR A 144 -38.10 2.78 24.03
N LYS A 145 -38.04 2.95 22.71
CA LYS A 145 -39.18 3.46 21.95
C LYS A 145 -40.43 2.58 22.11
N ASP A 146 -40.24 1.26 22.22
CA ASP A 146 -41.34 0.31 22.37
C ASP A 146 -41.98 0.39 23.76
N GLU A 147 -41.17 0.57 24.83
CA GLU A 147 -41.69 0.83 26.18
C GLU A 147 -42.54 2.11 26.22
N LEU A 148 -42.07 3.18 25.58
CA LEU A 148 -42.81 4.45 25.51
C LEU A 148 -44.08 4.37 24.65
N ALA A 149 -44.12 3.49 23.64
CA ALA A 149 -45.28 3.34 22.75
C ALA A 149 -46.52 2.78 23.46
N THR A 150 -46.34 2.12 24.61
CA THR A 150 -47.44 1.56 25.41
C THR A 150 -48.11 2.56 26.35
N LEU A 151 -47.52 3.74 26.53
CA LEU A 151 -48.04 4.76 27.43
C LEU A 151 -49.26 5.46 26.82
N ALA A 152 -50.25 5.73 27.68
CA ALA A 152 -51.44 6.48 27.28
C ALA A 152 -51.05 7.87 26.74
N THR A 153 -51.65 8.24 25.63
CA THR A 153 -51.43 9.50 24.94
C THR A 153 -52.44 10.55 25.38
N LYS A 154 -52.16 11.81 25.04
CA LYS A 154 -53.14 12.90 25.20
C LYS A 154 -54.41 12.66 24.38
N GLY A 155 -54.31 11.92 23.26
CA GLY A 155 -55.46 11.53 22.45
C GLY A 155 -56.39 10.58 23.20
N ASP A 156 -55.84 9.57 23.86
CA ASP A 156 -56.61 8.61 24.66
C ASP A 156 -57.40 9.31 25.78
N VAL A 157 -56.80 10.31 26.42
CA VAL A 157 -57.46 11.14 27.45
C VAL A 157 -58.58 11.99 26.85
N ALA A 158 -58.36 12.61 25.68
CA ALA A 158 -59.38 13.41 25.00
C ALA A 158 -60.59 12.56 24.56
N ASP A 159 -60.33 11.35 24.07
CA ASP A 159 -61.37 10.39 23.70
C ASP A 159 -62.19 9.96 24.92
N LEU A 160 -61.53 9.69 26.06
CA LEU A 160 -62.22 9.42 27.32
C LEU A 160 -63.08 10.59 27.78
N ASN A 161 -62.57 11.82 27.69
CA ASN A 161 -63.33 13.01 28.06
C ASN A 161 -64.59 13.17 27.20
N THR A 162 -64.47 12.96 25.89
CA THR A 162 -65.61 12.99 24.96
C THR A 162 -66.65 11.92 25.31
N LYS A 163 -66.20 10.70 25.62
CA LYS A 163 -67.11 9.63 26.08
C LYS A 163 -67.81 10.01 27.38
N PHE A 164 -67.11 10.65 28.31
CA PHE A 164 -67.66 11.11 29.58
C PHE A 164 -68.71 12.20 29.38
N ASP A 165 -68.45 13.19 28.52
CA ASP A 165 -69.40 14.24 28.16
C ASP A 165 -70.69 13.64 27.56
N ASN A 166 -70.55 12.63 26.68
CA ASN A 166 -71.71 11.92 26.13
C ASN A 166 -72.53 11.20 27.22
N VAL A 167 -71.87 10.57 28.21
CA VAL A 167 -72.56 9.93 29.33
C VAL A 167 -73.31 10.96 30.18
N ILE A 168 -72.69 12.10 30.47
CA ILE A 168 -73.36 13.21 31.20
C ILE A 168 -74.62 13.66 30.45
N ASN A 169 -74.52 13.84 29.13
CA ASN A 169 -75.67 14.26 28.31
C ASN A 169 -76.82 13.24 28.36
N VAL A 170 -76.51 11.94 28.27
CA VAL A 170 -77.53 10.89 28.39
C VAL A 170 -78.19 10.89 29.78
N LEU A 171 -77.39 11.06 30.84
CA LEU A 171 -77.91 11.15 32.21
C LEU A 171 -78.85 12.35 32.38
N ALA A 172 -78.50 13.51 31.83
CA ALA A 172 -79.35 14.70 31.87
C ALA A 172 -80.71 14.46 31.17
N GLN A 173 -80.69 13.87 29.97
CA GLN A 173 -81.91 13.55 29.22
C GLN A 173 -82.80 12.53 29.93
N LEU A 174 -82.20 11.52 30.57
CA LEU A 174 -82.95 10.54 31.36
C LEU A 174 -83.61 11.20 32.57
N ASN A 175 -82.89 12.10 33.25
CA ASN A 175 -83.42 12.85 34.39
C ASN A 175 -84.63 13.72 34.00
N GLU A 176 -84.57 14.40 32.84
CA GLU A 176 -85.72 15.14 32.31
C GLU A 176 -86.92 14.23 32.02
N LYS A 177 -86.69 13.09 31.36
CA LYS A 177 -87.76 12.11 31.07
C LYS A 177 -88.39 11.55 32.34
N ILE A 178 -87.60 11.29 33.38
CA ILE A 178 -88.09 10.84 34.69
C ILE A 178 -88.98 11.92 35.33
N ASN A 179 -88.56 13.18 35.30
CA ASN A 179 -89.35 14.28 35.85
C ASN A 179 -90.67 14.46 35.10
N ASP A 180 -90.66 14.38 33.77
CA ASP A 180 -91.89 14.43 32.96
C ASP A 180 -92.83 13.24 33.27
N ALA A 181 -92.27 12.03 33.42
CA ALA A 181 -93.05 10.87 33.82
C ALA A 181 -93.68 11.04 35.22
N HIS A 182 -92.93 11.56 36.19
CA HIS A 182 -93.46 11.86 37.52
C HIS A 182 -94.60 12.89 37.46
N ALA A 183 -94.46 13.95 36.66
CA ALA A 183 -95.51 14.95 36.50
C ALA A 183 -96.80 14.35 35.89
N LYS A 184 -96.66 13.49 34.88
CA LYS A 184 -97.79 12.78 34.26
C LYS A 184 -98.48 11.83 35.25
N ILE A 185 -97.72 11.08 36.04
CA ILE A 185 -98.26 10.21 37.10
C ILE A 185 -99.04 11.04 38.12
N ALA A 186 -98.49 12.17 38.56
CA ALA A 186 -99.17 13.06 39.50
C ALA A 186 -100.49 13.61 38.93
N ALA A 187 -100.51 14.00 37.64
CA ALA A 187 -101.72 14.46 36.97
C ALA A 187 -102.80 13.36 36.90
N ILE A 188 -102.41 12.13 36.56
CA ILE A 188 -103.33 10.97 36.53
C ILE A 188 -103.89 10.69 37.93
N ALA A 189 -103.03 10.70 38.95
CA ALA A 189 -103.44 10.47 40.33
C ALA A 189 -104.45 11.52 40.81
N ALA A 190 -104.28 12.80 40.42
CA ALA A 190 -105.22 13.86 40.76
C ALA A 190 -106.61 13.65 40.14
N ILE A 191 -106.68 13.17 38.89
CA ILE A 191 -107.95 12.87 38.21
C ILE A 191 -108.68 11.72 38.95
N ALA A 192 -107.96 10.66 39.30
CA ALA A 192 -108.55 9.49 39.97
C ALA A 192 -109.14 9.78 41.37
N VAL A 193 -108.72 10.86 42.02
CA VAL A 193 -109.27 11.29 43.33
C VAL A 193 -110.50 12.21 43.16
N SER A 194 -110.73 12.73 41.96
CA SER A 194 -111.84 13.66 41.66
C SER A 194 -113.10 13.01 41.11
N GLU A 195 -113.05 11.71 40.77
CA GLU A 195 -114.19 10.85 40.39
C GLU A 195 -114.71 10.05 41.59
#